data_AF-A0A919IWN6-F1
#
_entry.id   AF-A0A919IWN6-F1
#
_cell.length_a   1.000
_cell.length_b   1.000
_cell.length_c   1.000
_cell.angle_alpha   90.00
_cell.angle_beta   90.00
_cell.angle_gamma   90.00
#
_symmetry.space_group_name_H-M   'P 1'
#
loop_
_entity.id
_entity.type
_entity.pdbx_description
1 polymer ?
#
loop_
_entity_poly.entity_id
_entity_poly.type
_entity_poly.pdbx_seq_one_letter_code
_entity_poly.pdbx_strand_id
1 'polypeptide(L)'
;MKNPNSRITFPGDGPWVAVSQHKMQKWATDEGTGPLAIRVMFAAIGHQNSTGHAELAKGELCRILGRADKETGRLEPAGSDTVSRAIRNAKASGFIAPESGARCLVVPRWVAIKRARDAWTCRVHGPQVA
;
A
#
# COMPACT_ATOMS: atom_id res chain seq x y z
N MET A 1 -4.54 -19.01 22.45
CA MET A 1 -3.52 -18.69 21.42
C MET A 1 -4.01 -19.20 20.07
N LYS A 2 -4.16 -18.35 19.05
CA LYS A 2 -4.55 -18.81 17.69
C LYS A 2 -3.33 -19.46 17.02
N ASN A 3 -3.54 -20.62 16.41
CA ASN A 3 -2.49 -21.43 15.76
C ASN A 3 -1.80 -20.63 14.64
N PRO A 4 -0.46 -20.45 14.67
CA PRO A 4 0.28 -19.70 13.65
C PRO A 4 0.26 -20.34 12.25
N ASN A 5 -0.22 -21.60 12.14
CA ASN A 5 -0.40 -22.33 10.90
C ASN A 5 -1.86 -22.37 10.42
N SER A 6 -2.69 -21.35 10.71
CA SER A 6 -4.02 -21.27 10.10
C SER A 6 -3.86 -21.12 8.58
N ARG A 7 -3.93 -22.26 7.88
CA ARG A 7 -3.88 -22.36 6.42
C ARG A 7 -4.86 -21.34 5.84
N ILE A 8 -4.36 -20.49 4.96
CA ILE A 8 -5.23 -19.67 4.11
C ILE A 8 -6.02 -20.66 3.25
N THR A 9 -7.32 -20.81 3.54
CA THR A 9 -8.21 -21.64 2.73
C THR A 9 -8.70 -20.79 1.57
N PHE A 10 -8.16 -21.03 0.37
CA PHE A 10 -8.70 -20.45 -0.86
C PHE A 10 -9.96 -21.23 -1.27
N PRO A 11 -11.10 -20.57 -1.52
CA PRO A 11 -12.31 -21.28 -1.91
C PRO A 11 -12.28 -21.72 -3.40
N GLY A 12 -11.89 -22.96 -3.68
CA GLY A 12 -11.99 -23.59 -5.02
C GLY A 12 -11.17 -22.93 -6.14
N ASP A 13 -11.49 -23.25 -7.40
CA ASP A 13 -10.73 -22.92 -8.63
C ASP A 13 -10.79 -21.43 -9.06
N GLY A 14 -11.21 -20.54 -8.17
CA GLY A 14 -11.26 -19.11 -8.47
C GLY A 14 -9.86 -18.46 -8.49
N PRO A 15 -9.70 -17.28 -9.14
CA PRO A 15 -8.45 -16.54 -9.17
C PRO A 15 -8.22 -15.82 -7.83
N TRP A 16 -8.01 -16.58 -6.77
CA TRP A 16 -7.83 -16.04 -5.44
C TRP A 16 -6.37 -15.70 -5.17
N VAL A 17 -6.16 -14.54 -4.57
CA VAL A 17 -4.88 -14.13 -4.00
C VAL A 17 -5.08 -13.74 -2.55
N ALA A 18 -4.16 -14.12 -1.69
CA ALA A 18 -4.15 -13.70 -0.29
C ALA A 18 -2.83 -13.00 0.01
N VAL A 19 -2.95 -11.81 0.59
CA VAL A 19 -1.81 -10.98 0.98
C VAL A 19 -1.93 -10.64 2.46
N SER A 20 -0.82 -10.74 3.19
CA SER A 20 -0.75 -10.27 4.57
C SER A 20 -0.53 -8.75 4.56
N GLN A 21 -1.57 -7.97 4.86
CA GLN A 21 -1.44 -6.52 4.94
C GLN A 21 -0.35 -6.08 5.91
N HIS A 22 -0.23 -6.75 7.06
CA HIS A 22 0.82 -6.49 8.04
C HIS A 22 2.23 -6.68 7.45
N LYS A 23 2.44 -7.73 6.64
CA LYS A 23 3.73 -7.97 6.00
C LYS A 23 4.02 -6.91 4.93
N MET A 24 3.00 -6.49 4.17
CA MET A 24 3.13 -5.42 3.19
C MET A 24 3.46 -4.08 3.84
N GLN A 25 2.84 -3.75 4.99
CA GLN A 25 3.19 -2.55 5.77
C GLN A 25 4.66 -2.58 6.19
N LYS A 26 5.16 -3.72 6.68
CA LYS A 26 6.59 -3.88 7.04
C LYS A 26 7.50 -3.68 5.83
N TRP A 27 7.18 -4.31 4.71
CA TRP A 27 7.94 -4.18 3.47
C TRP A 27 7.91 -2.77 2.87
N ALA A 28 6.84 -2.01 3.09
CA ALA A 28 6.79 -0.61 2.71
C ALA A 28 7.82 0.24 3.47
N THR A 29 8.12 -0.11 4.72
CA THR A 29 9.09 0.59 5.58
C THR A 29 10.54 0.11 5.44
N ASP A 30 10.76 -1.06 4.83
CA ASP A 30 12.08 -1.69 4.75
C ASP A 30 12.82 -1.30 3.46
N GLU A 31 13.93 -0.60 3.61
CA GLU A 31 14.81 -0.20 2.50
C GLU A 31 15.38 -1.40 1.72
N GLY A 32 15.59 -2.54 2.38
CA GLY A 32 16.10 -3.76 1.77
C GLY A 32 15.11 -4.45 0.84
N THR A 33 13.84 -4.08 0.91
CA THR A 33 12.78 -4.68 0.07
C THR A 33 12.87 -4.17 -1.38
N GLY A 34 13.49 -3.01 -1.62
CA GLY A 34 13.81 -2.54 -2.97
C GLY A 34 13.49 -1.06 -3.22
N PRO A 35 13.45 -0.64 -4.50
CA PRO A 35 13.19 0.74 -4.89
C PRO A 35 11.92 1.31 -4.29
N LEU A 36 11.89 2.64 -4.08
CA LEU A 36 10.74 3.32 -3.48
C LEU A 36 9.42 3.09 -4.22
N ALA A 37 9.44 2.92 -5.54
CA ALA A 37 8.23 2.62 -6.32
C ALA A 37 7.60 1.25 -5.91
N ILE A 38 8.43 0.25 -5.63
CA ILE A 38 7.98 -1.05 -5.12
C ILE A 38 7.47 -0.91 -3.68
N ARG A 39 8.17 -0.13 -2.84
CA ARG A 39 7.70 0.17 -1.48
C ARG A 39 6.37 0.92 -1.45
N VAL A 40 6.09 1.78 -2.44
CA VAL A 40 4.78 2.43 -2.65
C VAL A 40 3.70 1.39 -2.95
N MET A 41 3.98 0.38 -3.78
CA MET A 41 3.04 -0.72 -4.02
C MET A 41 2.69 -1.45 -2.72
N PHE A 42 3.70 -1.76 -1.90
CA PHE A 42 3.48 -2.38 -0.60
C PHE A 42 2.70 -1.50 0.37
N ALA A 43 2.95 -0.18 0.36
CA ALA A 43 2.14 0.77 1.12
C ALA A 43 0.68 0.75 0.66
N ALA A 44 0.42 0.73 -0.65
CA ALA A 44 -0.94 0.65 -1.19
C ALA A 44 -1.65 -0.64 -0.73
N ILE A 45 -1.03 -1.81 -0.91
CA ILE A 45 -1.62 -3.10 -0.54
C ILE A 45 -1.78 -3.24 0.98
N GLY A 46 -0.79 -2.75 1.74
CA GLY A 46 -0.76 -2.84 3.20
C GLY A 46 -1.79 -1.95 3.89
N HIS A 47 -2.11 -0.80 3.31
CA HIS A 47 -3.02 0.18 3.91
C HIS A 47 -4.40 0.25 3.24
N GLN A 48 -4.65 -0.50 2.16
CA GLN A 48 -5.94 -0.46 1.48
C GLN A 48 -7.13 -0.88 2.37
N ASN A 49 -8.23 -0.16 2.20
CA ASN A 49 -9.55 -0.49 2.71
C ASN A 49 -10.23 -1.58 1.85
N SER A 50 -11.54 -1.74 2.00
CA SER A 50 -12.34 -2.73 1.25
C SER A 50 -12.52 -2.43 -0.23
N THR A 51 -12.23 -1.20 -0.69
CA THR A 51 -12.39 -0.77 -2.09
C THR A 51 -11.06 -0.57 -2.81
N GLY A 52 -9.93 -0.90 -2.17
CA GLY A 52 -8.61 -0.78 -2.78
C GLY A 52 -7.91 0.56 -2.55
N HIS A 53 -8.50 1.46 -1.74
CA HIS A 53 -7.91 2.76 -1.42
C HIS A 53 -7.13 2.69 -0.10
N ALA A 54 -5.85 3.04 -0.15
CA ALA A 54 -5.02 3.27 1.02
C ALA A 54 -5.07 4.75 1.39
N GLU A 55 -5.95 5.11 2.32
CA GLU A 55 -6.15 6.48 2.77
C GLU A 55 -5.13 6.88 3.83
N LEU A 56 -4.21 7.76 3.46
CA LEU A 56 -3.08 8.17 4.28
C LEU A 56 -3.27 9.60 4.80
N ALA A 57 -2.85 9.83 6.04
CA ALA A 57 -2.75 11.16 6.62
C ALA A 57 -1.66 12.01 5.93
N LYS A 58 -1.73 13.33 6.13
CA LYS A 58 -0.70 14.25 5.59
C LYS A 58 0.68 13.85 6.12
N GLY A 59 1.62 13.62 5.20
CA GLY A 59 3.00 13.23 5.49
C GLY A 59 3.17 11.78 5.96
N GLU A 60 2.11 10.98 6.05
CA GLU A 60 2.22 9.57 6.46
C GLU A 60 3.05 8.75 5.46
N LEU A 61 2.84 8.96 4.16
CA LEU A 61 3.65 8.28 3.14
C LEU A 61 5.13 8.67 3.21
N CYS A 62 5.46 9.91 3.58
CA CYS A 62 6.85 10.32 3.83
C CYS A 62 7.47 9.51 4.97
N ARG A 63 6.73 9.26 6.05
CA ARG A 63 7.21 8.45 7.18
C ARG A 63 7.37 6.98 6.79
N ILE A 64 6.40 6.43 6.05
CA ILE A 64 6.46 5.03 5.57
C ILE A 64 7.66 4.81 4.66
N LEU A 65 7.92 5.74 3.73
CA LEU A 65 9.01 5.65 2.77
C LEU A 65 10.33 6.20 3.29
N GLY A 66 10.37 6.58 4.57
CA GLY A 66 11.56 7.05 5.26
C GLY A 66 12.67 6.00 5.29
N ARG A 67 13.81 6.45 5.79
CA ARG A 67 15.02 5.63 5.95
C ARG A 67 15.60 5.82 7.34
N ALA A 68 16.33 4.84 7.82
CA ALA A 68 17.15 5.03 9.01
C ALA A 68 18.39 5.84 8.62
N ASP A 69 18.66 6.92 9.35
CA ASP A 69 19.94 7.60 9.27
C ASP A 69 21.04 6.64 9.74
N LYS A 70 22.11 6.53 8.95
CA LYS A 70 23.13 5.48 9.15
C LYS A 70 24.03 5.76 10.35
N GLU A 71 24.14 7.02 10.75
CA GLU A 71 25.03 7.44 11.83
C GLU A 71 24.31 7.46 13.17
N THR A 72 23.07 7.93 13.18
CA THR A 72 22.26 8.12 14.40
C THR A 72 21.24 7.02 14.63
N GLY A 73 20.95 6.19 13.63
CA GLY A 73 19.90 5.17 13.67
C GLY A 73 18.48 5.73 13.73
N ARG A 74 18.30 7.07 13.63
CA ARG A 74 16.98 7.71 13.69
C ARG A 74 16.24 7.54 12.38
N LEU A 75 14.94 7.30 12.45
CA LEU A 75 14.09 7.25 11.25
C LEU A 75 13.84 8.66 10.73
N GLU A 76 14.32 8.94 9.52
CA GLU A 76 14.09 10.17 8.80
C GLU A 76 12.99 9.99 7.75
N PRO A 77 11.94 10.83 7.75
CA PRO A 77 10.92 10.80 6.70
C PRO A 77 11.53 11.13 5.33
N ALA A 78 11.02 10.49 4.28
CA ALA A 78 11.36 10.86 2.91
C ALA A 78 10.85 12.28 2.57
N GLY A 79 11.66 13.04 1.83
CA GLY A 79 11.24 14.34 1.30
C GLY A 79 10.03 14.25 0.37
N SER A 80 9.23 15.32 0.31
CA SER A 80 8.01 15.39 -0.53
C SER A 80 8.27 15.13 -2.01
N ASP A 81 9.40 15.62 -2.53
CA ASP A 81 9.78 15.46 -3.94
C ASP A 81 10.18 14.01 -4.25
N THR A 82 10.88 13.38 -3.32
CA THR A 82 11.23 11.96 -3.37
C THR A 82 9.97 11.09 -3.39
N VAL A 83 9.00 11.38 -2.51
CA VAL A 83 7.70 10.69 -2.49
C VAL A 83 6.94 10.91 -3.79
N SER A 84 6.89 12.15 -4.30
CA SER A 84 6.20 12.48 -5.55
C SER A 84 6.79 11.73 -6.74
N ARG A 85 8.13 11.61 -6.80
CA ARG A 85 8.83 10.83 -7.81
C ARG A 85 8.55 9.33 -7.68
N ALA A 86 8.57 8.80 -6.45
CA ALA A 86 8.25 7.40 -6.19
C ALA A 86 6.83 7.04 -6.64
N ILE A 87 5.84 7.89 -6.35
CA ILE A 87 4.45 7.73 -6.82
C ILE A 87 4.40 7.75 -8.34
N ARG A 88 5.06 8.71 -8.99
CA ARG A 88 5.10 8.80 -10.46
C ARG A 88 5.65 7.53 -11.09
N ASN A 89 6.76 7.02 -10.54
CA ASN A 89 7.37 5.79 -11.03
C ASN A 89 6.48 4.58 -10.79
N ALA A 90 5.83 4.48 -9.62
CA ALA A 90 4.89 3.41 -9.32
C ALA A 90 3.69 3.41 -10.28
N LYS A 91 3.16 4.60 -10.64
CA LYS A 91 2.11 4.74 -11.66
C LYS A 91 2.60 4.28 -13.03
N ALA A 92 3.78 4.75 -13.46
CA ALA A 92 4.36 4.40 -14.76
C ALA A 92 4.60 2.89 -14.89
N SER A 93 4.93 2.21 -13.79
CA SER A 93 5.11 0.77 -13.72
C SER A 93 3.80 -0.03 -13.51
N GLY A 94 2.65 0.64 -13.41
CA GLY A 94 1.36 -0.02 -13.20
C GLY A 94 1.17 -0.65 -11.81
N PHE A 95 2.01 -0.30 -10.83
CA PHE A 95 1.91 -0.82 -9.47
C PHE A 95 0.76 -0.20 -8.67
N ILE A 96 0.37 1.02 -9.02
CA ILE A 96 -0.75 1.76 -8.44
C ILE A 96 -1.55 2.43 -9.56
N ALA A 97 -2.82 2.70 -9.32
CA ALA A 97 -3.69 3.28 -10.34
C ALA A 97 -3.36 4.77 -10.60
N PRO A 98 -3.63 5.31 -11.81
CA PRO A 98 -3.27 6.67 -12.21
C PRO A 98 -3.80 7.79 -11.30
N GLU A 99 -4.94 7.59 -10.65
CA GLU A 99 -5.60 8.50 -9.71
C GLU A 99 -4.89 8.59 -8.35
N SER A 100 -3.89 7.74 -8.09
CA SER A 100 -3.17 7.73 -6.82
C SER A 100 -2.47 9.06 -6.52
N GLY A 101 -2.34 9.41 -5.25
CA GLY A 101 -1.60 10.56 -4.76
C GLY A 101 -1.01 10.31 -3.37
N ALA A 102 -0.29 11.30 -2.82
CA ALA A 102 0.39 11.16 -1.54
C ALA A 102 -0.54 10.91 -0.34
N ARG A 103 -1.84 11.23 -0.49
CA ARG A 103 -2.89 11.00 0.53
C ARG A 103 -3.77 9.77 0.25
N CYS A 104 -3.72 9.22 -0.96
CA CYS A 104 -4.49 8.03 -1.30
C CYS A 104 -3.78 7.24 -2.39
N LEU A 105 -3.28 6.05 -2.06
CA LEU A 105 -2.78 5.12 -3.06
C LEU A 105 -3.90 4.16 -3.45
N VAL A 106 -4.12 3.96 -4.73
CA VAL A 106 -5.20 3.10 -5.24
C VAL A 106 -4.58 1.83 -5.80
N VAL A 107 -4.95 0.70 -5.21
CA VAL A 107 -4.54 -0.63 -5.68
C VAL A 107 -5.32 -0.95 -6.97
N PRO A 108 -4.65 -1.31 -8.07
CA PRO A 108 -5.34 -1.67 -9.30
C PRO A 108 -6.21 -2.92 -9.12
N ARG A 109 -7.33 -2.99 -9.85
CA ARG A 109 -8.32 -4.08 -9.79
C ARG A 109 -7.74 -5.48 -9.94
N TRP A 110 -6.67 -5.63 -10.71
CA TRP A 110 -6.04 -6.91 -11.03
C TRP A 110 -4.98 -7.37 -10.01
N VAL A 111 -4.69 -6.59 -8.97
CA VAL A 111 -3.66 -6.96 -7.97
C VAL A 111 -4.28 -7.79 -6.85
N ALA A 112 -4.86 -7.15 -5.83
CA ALA A 112 -5.43 -7.81 -4.67
C ALA A 112 -6.34 -6.84 -3.92
N ILE A 113 -7.53 -6.57 -4.47
CA ILE A 113 -8.52 -5.76 -3.77
C ILE A 113 -9.36 -6.67 -2.87
N LYS A 114 -9.60 -6.24 -1.62
CA LYS A 114 -10.54 -6.93 -0.74
C LYS A 114 -11.93 -6.94 -1.39
N ARG A 115 -12.69 -8.03 -1.23
CA ARG A 115 -14.10 -8.00 -1.66
C ARG A 115 -14.86 -7.01 -0.78
N ALA A 116 -15.33 -5.90 -1.37
CA ALA A 116 -16.24 -4.99 -0.69
C ALA A 116 -17.56 -5.72 -0.41
N ARG A 117 -17.94 -5.82 0.87
CA ARG A 117 -19.32 -6.17 1.26
C ARG A 117 -20.20 -4.92 1.42
N ASP A 118 -19.58 -3.77 1.65
CA ASP A 118 -20.23 -2.51 2.00
C ASP A 118 -19.77 -1.37 1.08
N ALA A 119 -20.65 -0.40 0.86
CA ALA A 119 -20.35 0.85 0.14
C ALA A 119 -19.38 1.72 0.97
N TRP A 120 -18.08 1.52 0.78
CA TRP A 120 -17.05 2.35 1.43
C TRP A 120 -16.78 3.61 0.61
N THR A 121 -16.72 4.77 1.27
CA THR A 121 -16.34 6.04 0.65
C THR A 121 -14.90 6.39 0.99
N CYS A 122 -14.11 6.78 -0.01
CA CYS A 122 -12.74 7.22 0.22
C CYS A 122 -12.76 8.67 0.73
N ARG A 123 -12.07 9.00 1.84
CA ARG A 123 -12.01 10.39 2.35
C ARG A 123 -11.27 11.36 1.44
N VAL A 124 -10.56 10.85 0.44
CA VAL A 124 -9.77 11.65 -0.51
C VAL A 124 -10.47 11.76 -1.86
N HIS A 125 -11.07 10.67 -2.36
CA HIS A 125 -11.71 10.63 -3.68
C HIS A 125 -13.24 10.61 -3.64
N GLY A 126 -13.86 10.55 -2.46
CA GLY A 126 -15.32 10.47 -2.30
C GLY A 126 -15.90 9.07 -2.56
N PRO A 127 -17.23 8.96 -2.79
CA PRO A 127 -17.89 7.71 -3.13
C PRO A 127 -17.31 7.13 -4.42
N GLN A 128 -17.01 5.84 -4.41
CA GLN A 128 -16.57 5.11 -5.59
C GLN A 128 -17.75 4.24 -6.04
N VAL A 129 -18.41 4.63 -7.14
CA VAL A 129 -19.38 3.75 -7.81
C VAL A 129 -18.60 2.69 -8.57
N ALA A 130 -18.96 1.43 -8.32
CA ALA A 130 -18.32 0.25 -8.91
C ALA A 130 -18.60 0.11 -10.40
#